data_AF-D8U4H0-F1
#
_entry.id   AF-D8U4H0-F1
#
_cell.length_a   1.000
_cell.length_b   1.000
_cell.length_c   1.000
_cell.angle_alpha   90.00
_cell.angle_beta   90.00
_cell.angle_gamma   90.00
#
_symmetry.space_group_name_H-M   'P 1'
#
loop_
_entity.id
_entity.type
_entity.pdbx_description
1 polymer ?
#
loop_
_entity_poly.entity_id
_entity_poly.type
_entity_poly.pdbx_seq_one_letter_code
_entity_poly.pdbx_strand_id
1 'polypeptide(L)'
;MIKDLVPPDMRVANDTVDLVIACCTEFIQLVSSESNEVATRESRSIIHPDHVVRALTELGFQGFVGEVTAAWDTFKEETKTAHSRKADLRKTGAEHAGLSEEEQILLQQQMFAQARAQSMTTCESAAAMHAAYEQAMAAQQQQQGAPGTGPLPPYQP
;
A
#
# COMPACT_ATOMS: atom_id res chain seq x y z
N MET A 1 -2.52 12.65 -34.31
CA MET A 1 -3.84 13.28 -34.44
C MET A 1 -4.06 13.89 -35.82
N ILE A 2 -3.44 15.03 -36.19
CA ILE A 2 -3.70 15.65 -37.51
C ILE A 2 -3.19 14.77 -38.67
N LYS A 3 -1.95 14.26 -38.57
CA LYS A 3 -1.34 13.41 -39.62
C LYS A 3 -2.10 12.10 -39.89
N ASP A 4 -2.82 11.59 -38.89
CA ASP A 4 -3.56 10.33 -39.00
C ASP A 4 -4.92 10.52 -39.71
N LEU A 5 -5.39 11.77 -39.79
CA LEU A 5 -6.66 12.16 -40.41
C LEU A 5 -6.48 12.67 -41.85
N VAL A 6 -5.24 12.80 -42.31
CA VAL A 6 -4.91 13.27 -43.67
C VAL A 6 -4.22 12.17 -44.48
N PRO A 7 -4.34 12.17 -45.82
CA PRO A 7 -3.61 11.23 -46.65
C PRO A 7 -2.09 11.29 -46.39
N PRO A 8 -1.38 10.15 -46.47
CA PRO A 8 0.04 10.06 -46.11
C PRO A 8 0.94 10.99 -46.95
N ASP A 9 0.53 11.30 -48.18
CA ASP A 9 1.27 12.15 -49.10
C ASP A 9 0.94 13.65 -48.96
N MET A 10 0.03 14.01 -48.05
CA MET A 10 -0.40 15.38 -47.85
C MET A 10 0.46 16.09 -46.80
N ARG A 11 1.08 17.20 -47.19
CA ARG A 11 1.80 18.08 -46.25
C ARG A 11 0.82 19.07 -45.62
N VAL A 12 0.86 19.18 -44.30
CA VAL A 12 0.14 20.20 -43.54
C VAL A 12 1.12 21.30 -43.17
N ALA A 13 0.74 22.56 -43.39
CA ALA A 13 1.56 23.70 -43.01
C ALA A 13 1.65 23.82 -41.48
N ASN A 14 2.80 24.28 -40.97
CA ASN A 14 3.01 24.44 -39.52
C ASN A 14 1.99 25.43 -38.93
N ASP A 15 1.75 26.55 -39.59
CA ASP A 15 0.75 27.56 -39.17
C ASP A 15 -0.66 26.96 -39.04
N THR A 16 -1.02 25.99 -39.88
CA THR A 16 -2.30 25.28 -39.78
C THR A 16 -2.34 24.38 -38.54
N VAL A 17 -1.24 23.71 -38.23
CA VAL A 17 -1.14 22.89 -37.00
C VAL A 17 -1.28 23.77 -35.76
N ASP A 18 -0.60 24.91 -35.74
CA ASP A 18 -0.67 25.87 -34.63
C ASP A 18 -2.08 26.43 -34.47
N LEU A 19 -2.76 26.74 -35.57
CA LEU A 19 -4.16 27.18 -35.56
C LEU A 19 -5.08 26.10 -34.99
N VAL A 20 -4.93 24.83 -35.40
CA VAL A 20 -5.74 23.73 -34.86
C VAL A 20 -5.51 23.56 -33.35
N ILE A 21 -4.27 23.72 -32.87
CA ILE A 21 -3.96 23.67 -31.44
C ILE A 21 -4.66 24.81 -30.69
N ALA A 22 -4.66 26.02 -31.25
CA ALA A 22 -5.40 27.14 -30.70
C ALA A 22 -6.92 26.85 -30.63
N CYS A 23 -7.50 26.30 -31.71
CA CYS A 23 -8.90 25.87 -31.74
C CYS A 23 -9.21 24.78 -30.70
N CYS A 24 -8.31 23.83 -30.45
CA CYS A 24 -8.50 22.83 -29.40
C CYS A 24 -8.56 23.47 -28.00
N THR A 25 -7.77 24.51 -27.77
CA THR A 25 -7.77 25.26 -26.50
C THR A 25 -9.09 26.02 -26.33
N GLU A 26 -9.55 26.70 -27.39
CA GLU A 26 -10.84 27.39 -27.40
C GLU A 26 -12.00 26.41 -27.25
N PHE A 27 -11.94 25.22 -27.87
CA PHE A 27 -12.95 24.19 -27.72
C PHE A 27 -13.12 23.75 -26.26
N ILE A 28 -12.02 23.57 -25.53
CA ILE A 28 -12.07 23.25 -24.09
C ILE A 28 -12.76 24.39 -23.32
N GLN A 29 -12.44 25.65 -23.65
CA GLN A 29 -13.03 26.82 -22.99
C GLN A 29 -14.53 26.96 -23.31
N LEU A 30 -14.93 26.68 -24.54
CA LEU A 30 -16.33 26.67 -24.98
C LEU A 30 -17.13 25.63 -24.19
N VAL A 31 -16.68 24.36 -24.22
CA VAL A 31 -17.36 23.27 -23.52
C VAL A 31 -17.38 23.50 -22.01
N SER A 32 -16.31 24.05 -21.43
CA SER A 32 -16.25 24.37 -20.00
C SER A 32 -17.24 25.47 -19.63
N SER A 33 -17.35 26.51 -20.45
CA SER A 33 -18.29 27.61 -20.23
C SER A 33 -19.74 27.12 -20.30
N GLU A 34 -20.10 26.38 -21.35
CA GLU A 34 -21.44 25.83 -21.49
C GLU A 34 -21.79 24.82 -20.38
N SER A 35 -20.85 23.96 -20.00
CA SER A 35 -21.06 23.02 -18.88
C SER A 35 -21.29 23.76 -17.56
N ASN A 36 -20.58 24.87 -17.35
CA ASN A 36 -20.78 25.73 -16.20
C ASN A 36 -22.15 26.42 -16.23
N GLU A 37 -22.60 26.89 -17.39
CA GLU A 37 -23.94 27.45 -17.54
C GLU A 37 -25.03 26.41 -17.24
N VAL A 38 -24.91 25.19 -17.78
CA VAL A 38 -25.84 24.09 -17.52
C VAL A 38 -25.90 23.78 -16.02
N ALA A 39 -24.75 23.67 -15.35
CA ALA A 39 -24.68 23.44 -13.91
C ALA A 39 -25.34 24.59 -13.11
N THR A 40 -25.08 25.83 -13.52
CA THR A 40 -25.64 27.04 -12.89
C THR A 40 -27.15 27.11 -13.05
N ARG A 41 -27.69 26.75 -14.23
CA ARG A 41 -29.14 26.67 -14.48
C ARG A 41 -29.82 25.62 -13.57
N GLU A 42 -29.10 24.57 -13.18
CA GLU A 42 -29.55 23.59 -12.19
C GLU A 42 -29.30 24.00 -10.72
N SER A 43 -28.85 25.24 -10.46
CA SER A 43 -28.47 25.71 -9.12
C SER A 43 -27.38 24.87 -8.45
N ARG A 44 -26.43 24.34 -9.24
CA ARG A 44 -25.28 23.56 -8.76
C ARG A 44 -24.00 24.37 -8.88
N SER A 45 -23.16 24.32 -7.85
CA SER A 45 -21.83 24.94 -7.83
C SER A 45 -20.71 24.02 -8.35
N ILE A 46 -21.02 22.73 -8.54
CA ILE A 46 -20.08 21.70 -9.02
C ILE A 46 -20.58 21.22 -10.38
N ILE A 47 -19.67 21.23 -11.36
CA ILE A 47 -19.90 20.67 -12.69
C ILE A 47 -19.75 19.15 -12.60
N HIS A 48 -20.83 18.44 -12.93
CA HIS A 48 -20.88 16.99 -12.99
C HIS A 48 -20.74 16.50 -14.44
N PRO A 49 -20.37 15.22 -14.66
CA PRO A 49 -20.26 14.65 -16.01
C PRO A 49 -21.52 14.81 -16.87
N ASP A 50 -22.69 14.71 -16.26
CA ASP A 50 -23.98 14.89 -16.93
C ASP A 50 -24.15 16.30 -17.51
N HIS A 51 -23.56 17.32 -16.87
CA HIS A 51 -23.58 18.70 -17.38
C HIS A 51 -22.77 18.82 -18.66
N VAL A 52 -21.64 18.10 -18.76
CA VAL A 52 -20.80 18.07 -19.96
C VAL A 52 -21.54 17.39 -21.13
N VAL A 53 -22.21 16.27 -20.86
CA VAL A 53 -23.01 15.56 -21.87
C VAL A 53 -24.14 16.44 -22.41
N ARG A 54 -24.82 17.17 -21.52
CA ARG A 54 -25.84 18.14 -21.92
C ARG A 54 -25.27 19.31 -22.71
N ALA A 55 -24.16 19.90 -22.26
CA ALA A 55 -23.48 20.98 -22.97
C ALA A 55 -23.08 20.58 -24.39
N LEU A 56 -22.52 19.37 -24.58
CA LEU A 56 -22.23 18.83 -25.91
C LEU A 56 -23.48 18.72 -26.79
N THR A 57 -24.63 18.38 -26.21
CA THR A 57 -25.90 18.29 -26.93
C THR A 57 -26.42 19.68 -27.33
N GLU A 58 -26.37 20.65 -26.42
CA GLU A 58 -26.81 22.04 -26.63
C GLU A 58 -25.92 22.77 -27.65
N LEU A 59 -24.60 22.49 -27.66
CA LEU A 59 -23.63 22.99 -28.63
C LEU A 59 -23.73 22.33 -30.03
N GLY A 60 -24.53 21.27 -30.18
CA GLY A 60 -24.68 20.55 -31.45
C GLY A 60 -23.64 19.46 -31.73
N PHE A 61 -22.87 19.03 -30.72
CA PHE A 61 -21.89 17.95 -30.80
C PHE A 61 -22.47 16.57 -30.41
N GLN A 62 -23.70 16.25 -30.83
CA GLN A 62 -24.36 15.00 -30.41
C GLN A 62 -23.59 13.74 -30.81
N GLY A 63 -22.80 13.80 -31.89
CA GLY A 63 -21.95 12.70 -32.33
C GLY A 63 -20.89 12.27 -31.31
N PHE A 64 -20.47 13.17 -30.40
CA PHE A 64 -19.47 12.85 -29.37
C PHE A 64 -20.07 12.23 -28.12
N VAL A 65 -21.38 12.38 -27.91
CA VAL A 65 -22.04 11.94 -26.67
C VAL A 65 -21.83 10.45 -26.41
N GLY A 66 -21.96 9.61 -27.44
CA GLY A 66 -21.80 8.16 -27.28
C GLY A 66 -20.41 7.76 -26.78
N GLU A 67 -19.35 8.30 -27.39
CA GLU A 67 -17.97 8.00 -27.00
C GLU A 67 -17.64 8.58 -25.61
N VAL A 68 -18.10 9.79 -25.31
CA VAL A 68 -17.88 10.44 -24.01
C VAL A 68 -18.57 9.67 -22.88
N THR A 69 -19.82 9.21 -23.08
CA THR A 69 -20.53 8.41 -22.09
C THR A 69 -19.86 7.05 -21.88
N ALA A 70 -19.41 6.37 -22.94
CA ALA A 70 -18.69 5.11 -22.82
C ALA A 70 -17.36 5.26 -22.06
N ALA A 71 -16.61 6.34 -22.32
CA ALA A 71 -15.40 6.66 -21.58
C ALA A 71 -15.69 6.92 -20.10
N TRP A 72 -16.79 7.62 -19.79
CA TRP A 72 -17.23 7.86 -18.41
C TRP A 72 -17.59 6.56 -17.68
N ASP A 73 -18.32 5.65 -18.33
CA ASP A 73 -18.68 4.35 -17.74
C ASP A 73 -17.44 3.50 -17.45
N THR A 74 -16.47 3.50 -18.37
CA THR A 74 -15.18 2.83 -18.17
C THR A 74 -14.44 3.41 -16.97
N PHE A 75 -14.32 4.73 -16.88
CA PHE A 75 -13.70 5.42 -15.75
C PHE A 75 -14.38 5.10 -14.42
N LYS A 76 -15.72 5.03 -14.40
CA LYS A 76 -16.50 4.67 -13.21
C LYS A 76 -16.18 3.26 -12.74
N GLU A 77 -16.03 2.31 -13.66
CA GLU A 77 -15.69 0.93 -13.33
C GLU A 77 -14.24 0.80 -12.84
N GLU A 78 -13.29 1.45 -13.51
CA GLU A 78 -11.89 1.52 -13.07
C GLU A 78 -11.76 2.10 -11.66
N THR A 79 -12.51 3.16 -11.37
CA THR A 79 -12.53 3.81 -10.06
C THR A 79 -13.08 2.87 -8.98
N LYS A 80 -14.19 2.15 -9.25
CA LYS A 80 -14.72 1.14 -8.31
C LYS A 80 -13.69 0.04 -8.05
N THR A 81 -13.09 -0.53 -9.10
CA THR A 81 -12.11 -1.61 -8.91
C THR A 81 -10.87 -1.14 -8.17
N ALA A 82 -10.43 0.11 -8.36
CA ALA A 82 -9.32 0.69 -7.61
C ALA A 82 -9.68 0.88 -6.13
N HIS A 83 -10.90 1.34 -5.83
CA HIS A 83 -11.40 1.45 -4.46
C HIS A 83 -11.56 0.09 -3.79
N SER A 84 -12.08 -0.93 -4.47
CA SER A 84 -12.19 -2.29 -3.96
C SER A 84 -10.81 -2.88 -3.66
N ARG A 85 -9.86 -2.76 -4.60
CA ARG A 85 -8.47 -3.19 -4.38
C ARG A 85 -7.82 -2.51 -3.19
N LYS A 86 -8.04 -1.20 -3.02
CA LYS A 86 -7.52 -0.43 -1.89
C LYS A 86 -8.22 -0.80 -0.57
N ALA A 87 -9.50 -1.15 -0.61
CA ALA A 87 -10.24 -1.65 0.55
C ALA A 87 -9.74 -3.04 0.96
N ASP A 88 -9.52 -3.95 0.00
CA ASP A 88 -8.95 -5.27 0.27
C ASP A 88 -7.52 -5.18 0.81
N LEU A 89 -6.69 -4.27 0.29
CA LEU A 89 -5.33 -4.06 0.82
C LEU A 89 -5.33 -3.46 2.24
N ARG A 90 -6.41 -2.78 2.64
CA ARG A 90 -6.58 -2.23 3.99
C ARG A 90 -7.17 -3.22 4.98
N LYS A 91 -7.75 -4.33 4.50
CA LYS A 91 -8.24 -5.38 5.39
C LYS A 91 -7.07 -5.99 6.15
N THR A 92 -7.20 -6.03 7.45
CA THR A 92 -6.23 -6.69 8.33
C THR A 92 -6.22 -8.20 8.04
N GLY A 93 -5.13 -8.89 8.39
CA GLY A 93 -5.05 -10.36 8.23
C GLY A 93 -6.19 -11.10 8.96
N ALA A 94 -6.74 -10.51 10.02
CA ALA A 94 -7.88 -11.03 10.76
C ALA A 94 -9.21 -10.87 10.00
N GLU A 95 -9.42 -9.75 9.30
CA GLU A 95 -10.58 -9.54 8.42
C GLU A 95 -10.53 -10.42 7.16
N HIS A 96 -9.33 -10.72 6.65
CA HIS A 96 -9.14 -11.69 5.56
C HIS A 96 -9.46 -13.13 5.97
N ALA A 97 -9.30 -13.47 7.25
CA ALA A 97 -9.55 -14.80 7.78
C ALA A 97 -11.02 -15.08 8.13
N GLY A 98 -11.90 -14.07 8.07
CA GLY A 98 -13.33 -14.21 8.35
C GLY A 98 -13.65 -14.62 9.79
N LEU A 99 -12.70 -14.50 10.71
CA LEU A 99 -12.86 -14.81 12.13
C LEU A 99 -13.74 -13.76 12.79
N SER A 100 -14.70 -14.19 13.62
CA SER A 100 -15.50 -13.26 14.42
C SER A 100 -14.63 -12.50 15.43
N GLU A 101 -15.09 -11.33 15.88
CA GLU A 101 -14.36 -10.50 16.85
C GLU A 101 -14.00 -11.28 18.13
N GLU A 102 -14.90 -12.16 18.59
CA GLU A 102 -14.68 -13.01 19.77
C GLU A 102 -13.54 -14.02 19.55
N GLU A 103 -13.51 -14.68 18.40
CA GLU A 103 -12.45 -15.63 18.04
C GLU A 103 -11.09 -14.94 17.90
N GLN A 104 -11.08 -13.71 17.36
CA GLN A 104 -9.87 -12.89 17.24
C GLN A 104 -9.29 -12.52 18.61
N ILE A 105 -10.14 -12.11 19.56
CA ILE A 105 -9.74 -11.74 20.92
C ILE A 105 -9.17 -12.95 21.67
N LEU A 106 -9.78 -14.13 21.51
CA LEU A 106 -9.32 -15.36 22.14
C LEU A 106 -7.93 -15.76 21.61
N LEU A 107 -7.76 -15.73 20.29
CA LEU A 107 -6.47 -16.04 19.65
C LEU A 107 -5.39 -15.04 20.07
N GLN A 108 -5.70 -13.75 20.09
CA GLN A 108 -4.75 -12.72 20.52
C GLN A 108 -4.31 -12.93 21.98
N GLN A 109 -5.25 -13.20 22.89
CA GLN A 109 -4.94 -13.49 24.30
C GLN A 109 -4.09 -14.75 24.45
N GLN A 110 -4.38 -15.80 23.68
CA GLN A 110 -3.59 -17.03 23.67
C GLN A 110 -2.15 -16.76 23.20
N MET A 111 -1.97 -16.02 22.11
CA MET A 111 -0.63 -15.64 21.62
C MET A 111 0.15 -14.83 22.65
N PHE A 112 -0.49 -13.86 23.31
CA PHE A 112 0.15 -13.10 24.39
C PHE A 112 0.51 -13.97 25.61
N ALA A 113 -0.35 -14.90 25.99
CA ALA A 113 -0.07 -15.84 27.07
C ALA A 113 1.12 -16.75 26.72
N GLN A 114 1.17 -17.27 25.48
CA GLN A 114 2.27 -18.09 25.01
C GLN A 114 3.59 -17.32 24.95
N ALA A 115 3.59 -16.09 24.45
CA ALA A 115 4.78 -15.24 24.44
C ALA A 115 5.28 -14.91 25.86
N ARG A 116 4.36 -14.63 26.80
CA ARG A 116 4.72 -14.46 28.22
C ARG A 116 5.34 -15.72 28.80
N ALA A 117 4.73 -16.89 28.57
CA ALA A 117 5.27 -18.16 29.04
C ALA A 117 6.67 -18.45 28.47
N GLN A 118 6.91 -18.17 27.18
CA GLN A 118 8.23 -18.29 26.56
C GLN A 118 9.26 -17.33 27.16
N SER A 119 8.87 -16.07 27.43
CA SER A 119 9.78 -15.10 28.06
C SER A 119 10.14 -15.46 29.50
N MET A 120 9.22 -16.07 30.24
CA MET A 120 9.48 -16.57 31.58
C MET A 120 10.35 -17.82 31.53
N THR A 121 10.07 -18.77 30.63
CA THR A 121 10.90 -19.97 30.47
C THR A 121 12.30 -19.67 29.95
N THR A 122 12.51 -18.68 29.07
CA THR A 122 13.87 -18.29 28.65
C THR A 122 14.66 -17.65 29.79
N CYS A 123 14.05 -16.77 30.59
CA CYS A 123 14.68 -16.17 31.77
C CYS A 123 14.97 -17.22 32.86
N GLU A 124 14.01 -18.10 33.14
CA GLU A 124 14.17 -19.21 34.10
C GLU A 124 15.22 -20.22 33.63
N SER A 125 15.28 -20.53 32.33
CA SER A 125 16.31 -21.42 31.77
C SER A 125 17.71 -20.82 31.86
N ALA A 126 17.85 -19.50 31.67
CA ALA A 126 19.12 -18.80 31.81
C ALA A 126 19.59 -18.75 33.28
N ALA A 127 18.67 -18.51 34.21
CA ALA A 127 18.95 -18.51 35.65
C ALA A 127 19.31 -19.92 36.16
N ALA A 128 18.60 -20.96 35.72
CA ALA A 128 18.89 -22.34 36.07
C ALA A 128 20.25 -22.81 35.52
N MET A 129 20.62 -22.38 34.30
CA MET A 129 21.90 -22.70 33.68
C MET A 129 23.07 -22.02 34.40
N HIS A 130 22.90 -20.76 34.86
CA HIS A 130 23.89 -20.05 35.66
C HIS A 130 24.07 -20.68 37.05
N ALA A 131 22.98 -21.05 37.72
CA ALA A 131 23.02 -21.73 39.02
C ALA A 131 23.68 -23.11 38.93
N ALA A 132 23.40 -23.87 37.87
CA ALA A 132 24.06 -25.15 37.60
C ALA A 132 25.56 -24.99 37.32
N TYR A 133 25.96 -23.92 36.61
CA TYR A 133 27.37 -23.61 36.35
C TYR A 133 28.12 -23.21 37.63
N GLU A 134 27.51 -22.39 38.50
CA GLU A 134 28.09 -22.05 39.81
C GLU A 134 28.26 -23.28 40.72
N GLN A 135 27.28 -24.18 40.76
CA GLN A 135 27.38 -25.43 41.53
C GLN A 135 28.48 -26.36 41.01
N ALA A 136 28.65 -26.48 39.67
CA ALA A 136 29.71 -27.27 39.07
C ALA A 136 31.11 -26.70 39.39
N MET A 137 31.26 -25.38 39.38
CA MET A 137 32.52 -24.70 39.70
C MET A 137 32.87 -24.80 41.19
N ALA A 138 31.88 -24.69 42.08
CA ALA A 138 32.09 -24.85 43.52
C ALA A 138 32.52 -26.28 43.89
N ALA A 139 31.97 -27.30 43.21
CA ALA A 139 32.36 -28.69 43.39
C ALA A 139 33.83 -28.95 42.95
N GLN A 140 34.30 -28.30 41.88
CA GLN A 140 35.70 -28.44 41.43
C GLN A 140 36.71 -27.79 42.40
N GLN A 141 36.39 -26.67 43.02
CA GLN A 141 37.31 -26.00 43.96
C GLN A 141 37.50 -26.76 45.28
N GLN A 142 36.50 -27.52 45.72
CA GLN A 142 36.63 -28.36 46.92
C GLN A 142 37.58 -29.55 46.71
N GLN A 143 37.92 -29.90 45.47
CA GLN A 143 38.79 -31.04 45.16
C GLN A 143 40.29 -30.69 45.09
N GLN A 144 40.69 -29.41 45.21
CA GLN A 144 42.09 -28.97 45.07
C GLN A 144 42.76 -28.44 46.37
N GLY A 145 42.22 -28.71 47.55
CA GLY A 145 42.78 -28.20 48.82
C GLY A 145 43.34 -29.24 49.78
N ALA A 146 44.61 -29.66 49.63
CA ALA A 146 45.58 -29.91 50.73
C ALA A 146 46.98 -30.37 50.20
N PRO A 147 48.09 -29.72 50.59
CA PRO A 147 49.46 -30.02 50.12
C PRO A 147 50.24 -30.92 51.10
N GLY A 148 51.12 -31.79 50.59
CA GLY A 148 51.97 -32.64 51.42
C GLY A 148 53.25 -33.14 50.76
N THR A 149 54.37 -32.46 51.06
CA THR A 149 55.72 -32.99 51.40
C THR A 149 56.37 -34.02 50.44
N GLY A 150 57.46 -33.69 49.72
CA GLY A 150 58.83 -33.75 50.26
C GLY A 150 59.85 -34.18 49.17
N PRO A 151 61.18 -34.09 49.43
CA PRO A 151 62.18 -33.67 48.43
C PRO A 151 63.11 -34.75 47.83
N LEU A 152 63.86 -34.29 46.82
CA LEU A 152 64.94 -34.85 45.98
C LEU A 152 65.94 -35.82 46.66
N PRO A 153 66.55 -36.76 45.92
CA PRO A 153 67.89 -37.24 46.20
C PRO A 153 68.96 -36.40 45.45
N PRO A 154 70.12 -36.15 46.07
CA PRO A 154 71.27 -35.46 45.47
C PRO A 154 72.20 -36.46 44.77
N TYR A 155 73.02 -36.01 43.82
CA TYR A 155 74.31 -36.59 43.38
C TYR A 155 74.81 -35.72 42.21
N GLN A 156 76.03 -35.24 42.05
CA GLN A 156 77.40 -35.35 42.61
C GLN A 156 78.23 -34.32 41.78
N PRO A 157 79.54 -34.11 41.95
CA PRO A 157 80.44 -34.39 43.07
C PRO A 157 80.98 -33.11 43.77
#